data_AF-A0A9E3QHU7-F1
#
_entry.id   AF-A0A9E3QHU7-F1
#
_cell.length_a   1.000
_cell.length_b   1.000
_cell.length_c   1.000
_cell.angle_alpha   90.00
_cell.angle_beta   90.00
_cell.angle_gamma   90.00
#
_symmetry.space_group_name_H-M   'P 1'
#
loop_
_entity.id
_entity.type
_entity.pdbx_description
1 polymer ?
#
loop_
_entity_poly.entity_id
_entity_poly.type
_entity_poly.pdbx_seq_one_letter_code
_entity_poly.pdbx_strand_id
1 'polypeptide(L)'
;MITFYRTAEDPGGQEVQEALQELCLAHEVVLVPASGPSRGSLPEGTHPPVLVDEGKVYQDRSAILAHLEELRAFRELWYKYGSDACYCNEEGNVE
;
A
#
# COMPACT_ATOMS: atom_id res chain seq x y z
N MET A 1 -6.98 -4.38 -3.24
CA MET A 1 -6.78 -4.25 -1.78
C MET A 1 -5.35 -4.64 -1.49
N ILE A 2 -4.57 -3.74 -0.90
CA ILE A 2 -3.14 -3.94 -0.68
C ILE A 2 -2.93 -4.74 0.60
N THR A 3 -2.10 -5.78 0.54
CA THR A 3 -1.67 -6.55 1.71
C THR A 3 -0.15 -6.49 1.81
N PHE A 4 0.37 -5.97 2.91
CA PHE A 4 1.81 -5.85 3.13
C PHE A 4 2.26 -6.79 4.23
N TYR A 5 3.21 -7.67 3.91
CA TYR A 5 3.77 -8.65 4.82
C TYR A 5 5.16 -8.21 5.25
N ARG A 6 5.37 -8.09 6.56
CA ARG A 6 6.66 -7.69 7.15
C ARG A 6 6.99 -8.51 8.39
N THR A 7 8.26 -8.55 8.76
CA THR A 7 8.65 -9.03 10.09
C THR A 7 8.55 -7.90 11.12
N ALA A 8 8.46 -8.25 12.41
CA ALA A 8 8.40 -7.25 13.47
C ALA A 8 9.72 -6.47 13.65
N GLU A 9 10.84 -7.07 13.24
CA GLU A 9 12.19 -6.57 13.49
C GLU A 9 12.80 -5.87 12.26
N ASP A 10 12.07 -5.74 11.15
CA ASP A 10 12.58 -5.13 9.92
C ASP A 10 12.28 -3.62 9.87
N PRO A 11 13.29 -2.74 10.07
CA PRO A 11 13.10 -1.30 9.97
C PRO A 11 12.69 -0.87 8.54
N GLY A 12 13.13 -1.59 7.50
CA GLY A 12 12.74 -1.30 6.12
C GLY A 12 11.23 -1.46 5.89
N GLY A 13 10.61 -2.47 6.51
CA GLY A 13 9.18 -2.68 6.49
C GLY A 13 8.39 -1.65 7.31
N GLN A 14 9.01 -0.98 8.29
CA GLN A 14 8.39 0.14 8.98
C GLN A 14 8.23 1.35 8.06
N GLU A 15 9.28 1.70 7.32
CA GLU A 15 9.22 2.81 6.36
C GLU A 15 8.16 2.58 5.26
N VAL A 16 8.06 1.35 4.76
CA VAL A 16 7.04 0.98 3.75
C VAL A 16 5.62 1.10 4.31
N GLN A 17 5.41 0.67 5.56
CA GLN A 17 4.11 0.80 6.21
C GLN A 17 3.73 2.26 6.41
N GLU A 18 4.66 3.10 6.85
CA GLU A 18 4.44 4.55 7.01
C GLU A 18 4.08 5.19 5.66
N ALA A 19 4.80 4.86 4.59
CA ALA A 19 4.49 5.33 3.25
C ALA A 19 3.07 4.94 2.79
N LEU A 20 2.61 3.72 3.09
CA LEU A 20 1.24 3.28 2.79
C LEU A 20 0.19 4.08 3.59
N GLN A 21 0.49 4.43 4.83
CA GLN A 21 -0.38 5.25 5.68
C GLN A 21 -0.46 6.70 5.18
N GLU A 22 0.67 7.31 4.80
CA GLU A 22 0.73 8.66 4.23
C GLU A 22 -0.02 8.77 2.90
N LEU A 23 -0.04 7.68 2.14
CA LEU A 23 -0.79 7.58 0.89
C LEU A 23 -2.30 7.48 1.10
N CYS A 24 -2.76 7.27 2.34
CA CYS A 24 -4.16 7.07 2.70
C CYS A 24 -4.83 5.95 1.90
N LEU A 25 -4.07 4.94 1.49
CA LEU A 25 -4.60 3.79 0.74
C LEU A 25 -5.18 2.75 1.70
N ALA A 26 -6.26 2.09 1.29
CA ALA A 26 -6.78 0.94 2.03
C ALA A 26 -5.77 -0.22 1.95
N HIS A 27 -5.15 -0.54 3.08
CA HIS A 27 -4.14 -1.59 3.18
C HIS A 27 -4.29 -2.42 4.45
N GLU A 28 -3.86 -3.67 4.38
CA GLU A 28 -3.71 -4.58 5.51
C GLU A 28 -2.22 -4.85 5.75
N VAL A 29 -1.78 -4.89 7.02
CA VAL A 29 -0.41 -5.24 7.40
C VAL A 29 -0.42 -6.55 8.16
N VAL A 30 0.30 -7.54 7.64
CA VAL A 30 0.41 -8.88 8.23
C VAL A 30 1.82 -9.05 8.79
N LEU A 31 1.92 -9.20 10.11
CA LEU A 31 3.20 -9.48 10.77
C LEU A 31 3.54 -10.96 10.64
N VAL A 32 4.70 -11.24 10.06
CA VAL A 32 5.25 -12.58 9.89
C VAL A 32 6.35 -12.82 10.92
N PRO A 33 6.30 -13.91 11.71
CA PRO A 33 7.37 -14.25 12.63
C PRO A 33 8.67 -14.56 11.88
N ALA A 34 9.81 -14.05 12.38
CA ALA A 34 11.13 -14.24 11.78
C ALA A 34 11.64 -15.70 11.86
N SER A 35 11.13 -16.48 12.82
CA SER A 35 11.49 -17.88 12.99
C SER A 35 10.24 -18.71 13.24
N GLY A 36 9.90 -19.57 12.29
CA GLY A 36 8.76 -20.48 12.38
C GLY A 36 8.10 -20.70 11.01
N PRO A 37 7.37 -21.81 10.83
CA PRO A 37 6.59 -22.00 9.62
C PRO A 37 5.51 -20.92 9.59
N SER A 38 5.64 -19.96 8.69
CA SER A 38 4.59 -19.01 8.31
C SER A 38 3.51 -19.74 7.52
N ARG A 39 2.88 -20.73 8.16
CA ARG A 39 1.84 -21.58 7.59
C ARG A 39 0.59 -20.74 7.34
N GLY A 40 0.41 -20.31 6.10
CA GLY A 40 -0.88 -19.93 5.56
C GLY A 40 -1.12 -18.44 5.30
N SER A 41 -0.16 -17.55 5.59
CA SER A 41 -0.37 -16.11 5.36
C SER A 41 0.42 -15.55 4.18
N LEU A 42 1.63 -16.06 3.93
CA LEU A 42 2.48 -15.58 2.83
C LEU A 42 2.15 -16.29 1.51
N PRO A 43 2.22 -15.58 0.37
CA PRO A 43 2.18 -16.22 -0.95
C PRO A 43 3.28 -17.28 -1.08
N GLU A 44 2.98 -18.41 -1.75
CA GLU A 44 3.95 -19.49 -1.93
C GLU A 44 5.23 -19.01 -2.61
N GLY A 45 6.39 -19.40 -2.06
CA GLY A 45 7.70 -19.03 -2.60
C GLY A 45 8.17 -17.60 -2.29
N THR A 46 7.44 -16.85 -1.46
CA THR A 46 7.81 -15.47 -1.08
C THR A 46 8.42 -15.37 0.32
N HIS A 47 9.14 -14.27 0.54
CA HIS A 47 9.75 -13.92 1.82
C HIS A 47 9.44 -12.46 2.15
N PRO A 48 9.17 -12.12 3.43
CA PRO A 48 9.06 -10.72 3.84
C PRO A 48 10.39 -9.96 3.63
N PRO A 49 10.35 -8.64 3.32
CA PRO A 49 9.15 -7.86 3.04
C PRO A 49 8.55 -8.18 1.66
N VAL A 50 7.22 -8.33 1.60
CA VAL A 50 6.48 -8.56 0.35
C VAL A 50 5.16 -7.79 0.37
N LEU A 51 4.84 -7.14 -0.75
CA LEU A 51 3.58 -6.42 -0.94
C LEU A 51 2.75 -7.15 -1.99
N VAL A 52 1.47 -7.33 -1.72
CA VAL A 52 0.51 -7.91 -2.65
C VAL A 52 -0.55 -6.88 -2.95
N ASP A 53 -0.75 -6.60 -4.23
CA ASP A 53 -1.77 -5.67 -4.70
C ASP A 53 -2.51 -6.26 -5.91
N GLU A 54 -3.81 -6.44 -5.79
CA GLU A 54 -4.67 -7.06 -6.82
C GLU A 54 -4.13 -8.39 -7.39
N GLY A 55 -3.49 -9.20 -6.54
CA GLY A 55 -2.89 -10.49 -6.93
C GLY A 55 -1.50 -10.38 -7.56
N LYS A 56 -0.96 -9.17 -7.76
CA LYS A 56 0.44 -8.96 -8.11
C LYS A 56 1.29 -8.99 -6.86
N VAL A 57 2.41 -9.69 -6.93
CA VAL A 57 3.36 -9.84 -5.83
C VAL A 57 4.58 -8.99 -6.13
N TYR A 58 4.89 -8.07 -5.23
CA TYR A 58 6.06 -7.22 -5.25
C TYR A 58 7.00 -7.68 -4.15
N GLN A 59 8.04 -8.39 -4.57
CA GLN A 59 9.09 -8.91 -3.70
C GLN A 59 10.29 -7.98 -3.74
N ASP A 60 11.00 -7.86 -2.61
CA ASP A 60 12.14 -6.97 -2.40
C ASP A 60 11.79 -5.49 -2.24
N ARG A 61 12.57 -4.79 -1.43
CA ARG A 61 12.32 -3.39 -1.06
C ARG A 61 12.29 -2.45 -2.27
N SER A 62 13.14 -2.66 -3.27
CA SER A 62 13.19 -1.81 -4.46
C SER A 62 11.92 -1.90 -5.29
N ALA A 63 11.36 -3.10 -5.48
CA ALA A 63 10.12 -3.29 -6.23
C ALA A 63 8.92 -2.71 -5.48
N ILE A 64 8.88 -2.89 -4.16
CA ILE A 64 7.86 -2.30 -3.30
C ILE A 64 7.89 -0.78 -3.39
N LEU A 65 9.08 -0.16 -3.25
CA LEU A 65 9.24 1.29 -3.35
C LEU A 65 8.86 1.81 -4.74
N ALA A 66 9.26 1.12 -5.81
CA ALA A 66 8.87 1.49 -7.17
C ALA A 66 7.35 1.48 -7.35
N HIS A 67 6.66 0.46 -6.83
CA HIS A 67 5.19 0.40 -6.86
C HIS A 67 4.55 1.51 -6.03
N LEU A 68 5.09 1.83 -4.86
CA LEU A 68 4.61 2.96 -4.04
C LEU A 68 4.75 4.30 -4.76
N GLU A 69 5.83 4.51 -5.51
CA GLU A 69 6.01 5.72 -6.33
C GLU A 69 5.00 5.78 -7.49
N GLU A 70 4.69 4.65 -8.12
CA GLU A 70 3.61 4.58 -9.11
C GLU A 70 2.25 4.96 -8.51
N LEU A 71 1.95 4.45 -7.30
CA LEU A 71 0.72 4.79 -6.57
C LEU A 71 0.68 6.27 -6.15
N ARG A 72 1.82 6.85 -5.74
CA ARG A 72 1.95 8.30 -5.47
C ARG A 72 1.63 9.11 -6.73
N ALA A 73 2.28 8.79 -7.84
CA ALA A 73 2.07 9.48 -9.12
C ALA A 73 0.61 9.36 -9.59
N PHE A 74 0.00 8.18 -9.45
CA PHE A 74 -1.40 7.97 -9.77
C PHE A 74 -2.31 8.83 -8.90
N ARG A 75 -2.08 8.86 -7.58
CA ARG A 75 -2.81 9.74 -6.66
C ARG A 75 -2.68 11.21 -7.08
N GLU A 76 -1.47 11.70 -7.32
CA GLU A 76 -1.26 13.10 -7.74
C GLU A 76 -1.98 13.43 -9.05
N LEU A 77 -1.97 12.50 -10.00
CA LEU A 77 -2.74 12.62 -11.24
C LEU A 77 -4.25 12.73 -10.93
N TRP A 78 -4.77 11.86 -10.07
CA TRP A 78 -6.16 11.93 -9.62
C TRP A 78 -6.50 13.23 -8.89
N TYR A 79 -5.62 13.76 -8.05
CA TYR A 79 -5.84 15.06 -7.41
C TYR A 79 -5.84 16.21 -8.42
N LYS A 80 -4.98 16.14 -9.44
CA LYS A 80 -4.88 17.16 -10.49
C LYS A 80 -6.11 17.18 -11.40
N TYR A 81 -6.66 16.01 -11.76
CA TYR A 81 -7.76 15.89 -12.72
C TYR A 81 -9.13 15.61 -12.08
N GLY A 82 -9.16 15.11 -10.84
CA GLY A 82 -10.37 14.83 -10.05
C GLY A 82 -10.85 16.00 -9.20
N SER A 83 -10.24 17.18 -9.34
CA SER A 83 -10.62 18.41 -8.64
C SER A 83 -11.93 19.06 -9.16
N ASP A 84 -12.73 18.35 -9.97
CA ASP A 84 -14.06 18.77 -10.44
C ASP A 84 -15.19 18.18 -9.59
N ALA A 85 -14.91 17.77 -8.36
CA ALA A 85 -15.93 17.36 -7.40
C ALA A 85 -16.66 18.60 -6.85
N CYS A 86 -17.67 19.05 -7.62
CA CYS A 86 -18.88 19.77 -7.23
C CYS A 86 -18.74 20.68 -5.99
N TYR A 87 -18.59 21.99 -6.22
CA TYR A 87 -18.96 22.98 -5.21
C TYR A 87 -20.48 22.84 -4.98
N CYS A 88 -20.87 22.19 -3.90
CA CYS A 88 -22.23 22.37 -3.39
C CYS A 88 -22.26 23.75 -2.72
N ASN A 89 -23.11 24.65 -3.22
CA ASN A 89 -23.38 25.90 -2.52
C ASN A 89 -24.01 25.62 -1.14
N GLU A 90 -24.18 26.64 -0.28
CA GLU A 90 -24.75 26.48 1.08
C GLU A 90 -26.16 25.85 1.08
N GLU A 91 -26.82 25.74 -0.07
CA GLU A 91 -28.14 25.16 -0.28
C GLU A 91 -28.09 23.71 -0.82
N GLY A 92 -26.91 23.16 -1.05
CA GLY A 92 -26.72 21.76 -1.48
C GLY A 92 -26.93 21.50 -2.97
N ASN A 93 -26.93 22.52 -3.82
CA ASN A 93 -27.02 22.36 -5.28
C ASN A 93 -25.63 22.28 -5.92
N VAL A 94 -25.51 21.40 -6.92
CA VAL A 94 -24.34 21.27 -7.79
C VAL A 94 -24.49 22.27 -8.95
N GLU A 95 -23.52 23.17 -9.15
CA GLU A 95 -23.43 24.02 -10.37
C GLU A 95 -22.89 23.24 -11.59
#